data_AF-A0A2G6TSQ5-F1
#
_entry.id   AF-A0A2G6TSQ5-F1
#
_cell.length_a   1.000
_cell.length_b   1.000
_cell.length_c   1.000
_cell.angle_alpha   90.00
_cell.angle_beta   90.00
_cell.angle_gamma   90.00
#
_symmetry.space_group_name_H-M   'P 1'
#
loop_
_entity.id
_entity.type
_entity.pdbx_description
1 polymer ?
#
loop_
_entity_poly.entity_id
_entity_poly.type
_entity_poly.pdbx_seq_one_letter_code
_entity_poly.pdbx_strand_id
1 'polypeptide(L)'
;MISNLTKASVLRSVIAGCTLAQAGRAEKLSTERARTALNRICELLHLPNDLAAIHAEPQLYLESLAHFESLPQFELRTPLVAKLKQVLGLRSSRQLTPAVLAQVSASQLINQGVSIIALADLQEWLLKHDLSLMHGPPITDIDFREARKAIALLDAFDFDTESLEWQMNHLARKRGRARSRPAPAACAVESLPAVRTTGAAP
;
A
#
# COMPACT_ATOMS: atom_id res chain seq x y z
N MET A 1 -3.66 -15.67 -9.30
CA MET A 1 -4.96 -15.08 -8.88
C MET A 1 -5.37 -14.04 -9.91
N ILE A 2 -6.65 -14.00 -10.30
CA ILE A 2 -7.20 -13.07 -11.31
C ILE A 2 -7.61 -11.76 -10.60
N SER A 3 -7.38 -10.60 -11.22
CA SER A 3 -7.73 -9.27 -10.67
C SER A 3 -9.25 -9.12 -10.51
N ASN A 4 -9.72 -8.20 -9.66
CA ASN A 4 -11.16 -7.96 -9.51
C ASN A 4 -11.77 -7.34 -10.78
N LEU A 5 -11.02 -6.49 -11.48
CA LEU A 5 -11.43 -5.90 -12.76
C LEU A 5 -11.64 -6.97 -13.84
N THR A 6 -10.76 -7.96 -13.93
CA THR A 6 -10.94 -9.08 -14.87
C THR A 6 -12.17 -9.92 -14.50
N LYS A 7 -12.48 -10.10 -13.20
CA LYS A 7 -13.73 -10.78 -12.80
C LYS A 7 -14.98 -9.96 -13.16
N ALA A 8 -14.93 -8.64 -12.99
CA ALA A 8 -16.00 -7.73 -13.38
C ALA A 8 -16.23 -7.74 -14.91
N SER A 9 -15.16 -7.78 -15.72
CA SER A 9 -15.23 -7.93 -17.18
C SER A 9 -15.90 -9.24 -17.61
N VAL A 10 -15.59 -10.35 -16.92
CA VAL A 10 -16.27 -11.63 -17.15
C VAL A 10 -17.78 -11.52 -16.86
N LEU A 11 -18.17 -10.89 -15.75
CA LEU A 11 -19.59 -10.69 -15.42
C LEU A 11 -20.29 -9.79 -16.46
N ARG A 12 -19.67 -8.68 -16.89
CA ARG A 12 -20.21 -7.83 -17.97
C ARG A 12 -20.44 -8.58 -19.27
N SER A 13 -19.48 -9.43 -19.64
CA SER A 13 -19.59 -10.25 -20.85
C SER A 13 -20.77 -11.22 -20.75
N VAL A 14 -20.95 -11.86 -19.58
CA VAL A 14 -22.08 -12.76 -19.32
C VAL A 14 -23.42 -12.02 -19.34
N ILE A 15 -23.49 -10.82 -18.75
CA ILE A 15 -24.68 -9.94 -18.80
C ILE A 15 -25.02 -9.57 -20.25
N ALA A 16 -24.01 -9.30 -21.08
CA ALA A 16 -24.18 -9.00 -22.50
C ALA A 16 -24.61 -10.22 -23.36
N GLY A 17 -24.88 -11.37 -22.72
CA GLY A 17 -25.37 -12.59 -23.39
C GLY A 17 -24.27 -13.54 -23.87
N CYS A 18 -23.00 -13.28 -23.54
CA CYS A 18 -21.92 -14.22 -23.87
C CYS A 18 -21.95 -15.45 -22.95
N THR A 19 -21.59 -16.60 -23.51
CA THR A 19 -21.34 -17.81 -22.72
C THR A 19 -20.08 -17.65 -21.85
N LEU A 20 -19.98 -18.41 -20.76
CA LEU A 20 -18.78 -18.43 -19.90
C LEU A 20 -17.49 -18.74 -20.68
N ALA A 21 -17.56 -19.58 -21.72
CA ALA A 21 -16.41 -19.88 -22.56
C ALA A 21 -15.98 -18.67 -23.42
N GLN A 22 -16.94 -17.90 -23.95
CA GLN A 22 -16.66 -16.68 -24.70
C GLN A 22 -16.12 -15.56 -23.79
N ALA A 23 -16.76 -15.35 -22.64
CA ALA A 23 -16.29 -14.40 -21.63
C ALA A 23 -14.87 -14.75 -21.13
N GLY A 24 -14.59 -16.04 -20.92
CA GLY A 24 -13.25 -16.52 -20.59
C GLY A 24 -12.22 -16.22 -21.67
N ARG A 25 -12.54 -16.50 -22.95
CA ARG A 25 -11.62 -16.22 -24.07
C ARG A 25 -11.28 -14.74 -24.20
N ALA A 26 -12.26 -13.84 -24.01
CA ALA A 26 -12.03 -12.39 -24.07
C ALA A 26 -10.94 -11.94 -23.08
N GLU A 27 -10.90 -12.57 -21.90
CA GLU A 27 -9.92 -12.29 -20.84
C GLU A 27 -8.72 -13.26 -20.82
N LYS A 28 -8.54 -14.07 -21.87
CA LYS A 28 -7.48 -15.11 -21.95
C LYS A 28 -7.51 -16.13 -20.80
N LEU A 29 -8.71 -16.47 -20.33
CA LEU A 29 -8.98 -17.43 -19.27
C LEU A 29 -9.58 -18.73 -19.82
N SER A 30 -9.32 -19.84 -19.13
CA SER A 30 -10.07 -21.09 -19.35
C SER A 30 -11.51 -20.96 -18.84
N THR A 31 -12.43 -21.78 -19.36
CA THR A 31 -13.84 -21.78 -18.96
C THR A 31 -14.03 -21.98 -17.45
N GLU A 32 -13.26 -22.89 -16.83
CA GLU A 32 -13.29 -23.11 -15.37
C GLU A 32 -12.82 -21.88 -14.58
N ARG A 33 -11.79 -21.18 -15.09
CA ARG A 33 -11.32 -19.94 -14.48
C ARG A 33 -12.33 -18.81 -14.62
N ALA A 34 -13.03 -18.73 -15.76
CA ALA A 34 -14.11 -17.78 -15.96
C ALA A 34 -15.30 -18.05 -15.03
N ARG A 35 -15.70 -19.32 -14.86
CA ARG A 35 -16.72 -19.71 -13.88
C ARG A 35 -16.31 -19.34 -12.45
N THR A 36 -15.08 -19.64 -12.07
CA THR A 36 -14.56 -19.26 -10.74
C THR A 36 -14.53 -17.74 -10.56
N ALA A 37 -14.20 -16.99 -11.62
CA ALA A 37 -14.22 -15.53 -11.61
C ALA A 37 -15.64 -14.99 -11.41
N LEU A 38 -16.62 -15.54 -12.13
CA LEU A 38 -18.05 -15.20 -12.01
C LEU A 38 -18.56 -15.44 -10.58
N ASN A 39 -18.34 -16.63 -10.03
CA ASN A 39 -18.80 -16.97 -8.68
C ASN A 39 -18.22 -16.00 -7.65
N ARG A 40 -16.93 -15.70 -7.74
CA ARG A 40 -16.24 -14.81 -6.80
C ARG A 40 -16.71 -13.36 -6.90
N ILE A 41 -17.04 -12.85 -8.09
CA ILE A 41 -17.55 -11.48 -8.21
C ILE A 41 -18.99 -11.39 -7.73
N CYS A 42 -19.85 -12.38 -8.02
CA CYS A 42 -21.20 -12.44 -7.48
C CYS A 42 -21.19 -12.54 -5.95
N GLU A 43 -20.31 -13.36 -5.36
CA GLU A 43 -20.10 -13.41 -3.90
C GLU A 43 -19.69 -12.04 -3.32
N LEU A 44 -18.77 -11.33 -4.00
CA LEU A 44 -18.32 -10.00 -3.58
C LEU A 44 -19.42 -8.94 -3.67
N LEU A 45 -20.31 -9.05 -4.66
CA LEU A 45 -21.47 -8.17 -4.83
C LEU A 45 -22.66 -8.58 -3.95
N HIS A 46 -22.56 -9.71 -3.23
CA HIS A 46 -23.67 -10.32 -2.49
C HIS A 46 -24.89 -10.65 -3.38
N LEU A 47 -24.63 -11.11 -4.62
CA LEU A 47 -25.65 -11.46 -5.61
C LEU A 47 -25.62 -12.95 -5.97
N PRO A 48 -26.75 -13.50 -6.45
CA PRO A 48 -26.77 -14.86 -6.99
C PRO A 48 -25.78 -15.03 -8.16
N ASN A 49 -25.16 -16.20 -8.25
CA ASN A 49 -24.20 -16.55 -9.31
C ASN A 49 -24.83 -17.39 -10.45
N ASP A 50 -26.15 -17.58 -10.42
CA ASP A 50 -26.89 -18.31 -11.44
C ASP A 50 -27.01 -17.46 -12.73
N LEU A 51 -26.73 -18.08 -13.88
CA LEU A 51 -26.86 -17.43 -15.19
C LEU A 51 -28.30 -16.99 -15.48
N ALA A 52 -29.29 -17.78 -15.05
CA ALA A 52 -30.70 -17.44 -15.21
C ALA A 52 -31.06 -16.19 -14.39
N ALA A 53 -30.53 -16.05 -13.18
CA ALA A 53 -30.74 -14.86 -12.35
C ALA A 53 -30.04 -13.63 -12.93
N ILE A 54 -28.80 -13.78 -13.44
CA ILE A 54 -28.04 -12.71 -14.09
C ILE A 54 -28.77 -12.20 -15.35
N HIS A 55 -29.36 -13.09 -16.13
CA HIS A 55 -30.12 -12.73 -17.35
C HIS A 55 -31.53 -12.23 -17.07
N ALA A 56 -32.12 -12.60 -15.93
CA ALA A 56 -33.44 -12.09 -15.52
C ALA A 56 -33.38 -10.63 -15.09
N GLU A 57 -32.35 -10.22 -14.34
CA GLU A 57 -32.21 -8.86 -13.80
C GLU A 57 -30.85 -8.22 -14.12
N PRO A 58 -30.46 -8.08 -15.40
CA PRO A 58 -29.13 -7.63 -15.79
C PRO A 58 -28.79 -6.21 -15.28
N GLN A 59 -29.79 -5.35 -15.13
CA GLN A 59 -29.62 -3.97 -14.63
C GLN A 59 -29.13 -3.93 -13.19
N LEU A 60 -29.64 -4.80 -12.31
CA LEU A 60 -29.22 -4.87 -10.91
C LEU A 60 -27.74 -5.23 -10.77
N TYR A 61 -27.27 -6.16 -11.60
CA TYR A 61 -25.86 -6.54 -11.65
C TYR A 61 -24.99 -5.42 -12.22
N LEU A 62 -25.47 -4.69 -13.23
CA LEU A 62 -24.75 -3.54 -13.80
C LEU A 62 -24.63 -2.38 -12.82
N GLU A 63 -25.70 -2.05 -12.08
CA GLU A 63 -25.67 -1.02 -11.03
C GLU A 63 -24.73 -1.41 -9.89
N SER A 64 -24.80 -2.68 -9.45
CA SER A 64 -23.90 -3.22 -8.44
C SER A 64 -22.45 -3.22 -8.90
N LEU A 65 -22.19 -3.53 -10.18
CA LEU A 65 -20.87 -3.44 -10.79
C LEU A 65 -20.37 -2.00 -10.90
N ALA A 66 -21.23 -1.05 -11.30
CA ALA A 66 -20.86 0.36 -11.38
C ALA A 66 -20.48 0.90 -9.98
N HIS A 67 -21.25 0.55 -8.95
CA HIS A 67 -20.90 0.87 -7.57
C HIS A 67 -19.59 0.18 -7.14
N PHE A 68 -19.41 -1.09 -7.49
CA PHE A 68 -18.20 -1.84 -7.18
C PHE A 68 -16.94 -1.25 -7.84
N GLU A 69 -17.03 -0.82 -9.09
CA GLU A 69 -15.92 -0.21 -9.81
C GLU A 69 -15.63 1.23 -9.41
N SER A 70 -16.63 1.94 -8.86
CA SER A 70 -16.43 3.27 -8.27
C SER A 70 -15.57 3.24 -7.00
N LEU A 71 -15.38 2.06 -6.40
CA LEU A 71 -14.68 1.89 -5.14
C LEU A 71 -13.17 1.62 -5.37
N PRO A 72 -12.28 2.58 -5.05
CA PRO A 72 -10.87 2.55 -5.47
C PRO A 72 -10.09 1.32 -4.97
N GLN A 73 -10.45 0.76 -3.81
CA GLN A 73 -9.76 -0.39 -3.22
C GLN A 73 -9.87 -1.66 -4.06
N PHE A 74 -10.81 -1.75 -5.00
CA PHE A 74 -10.97 -2.94 -5.85
C PHE A 74 -10.07 -2.93 -7.08
N GLU A 75 -9.47 -1.79 -7.42
CA GLU A 75 -8.38 -1.69 -8.40
C GLU A 75 -7.11 -2.40 -7.90
N LEU A 76 -6.93 -2.45 -6.57
CA LEU A 76 -5.83 -3.15 -5.93
C LEU A 76 -6.11 -4.65 -5.76
N ARG A 77 -5.02 -5.44 -5.70
CA ARG A 77 -5.10 -6.89 -5.45
C ARG A 77 -5.60 -7.15 -4.02
N THR A 78 -6.53 -8.10 -3.84
CA THR A 78 -7.14 -8.41 -2.53
C THR A 78 -6.13 -8.65 -1.40
N PRO A 79 -5.01 -9.39 -1.58
CA PRO A 79 -4.03 -9.58 -0.50
C PRO A 79 -3.35 -8.28 -0.09
N LEU A 80 -3.09 -7.38 -1.05
CA LEU A 80 -2.50 -6.08 -0.80
C LEU A 80 -3.47 -5.19 -0.02
N VAL A 81 -4.76 -5.18 -0.38
CA VAL A 81 -5.81 -4.47 0.37
C VAL A 81 -5.90 -4.98 1.82
N ALA A 82 -5.87 -6.30 2.01
CA ALA A 82 -5.92 -6.90 3.35
C ALA A 82 -4.69 -6.50 4.19
N LYS A 83 -3.49 -6.54 3.58
CA LYS A 83 -2.26 -6.09 4.23
C LYS A 83 -2.32 -4.60 4.57
N LEU A 84 -2.77 -3.75 3.67
CA LEU A 84 -2.90 -2.31 3.90
C LEU A 84 -3.93 -1.99 4.99
N LYS A 85 -5.07 -2.69 5.02
CA LYS A 85 -6.04 -2.57 6.11
C LYS A 85 -5.37 -2.82 7.47
N GLN A 86 -4.54 -3.87 7.57
CA GLN A 86 -3.83 -4.20 8.81
C GLN A 86 -2.78 -3.14 9.16
N VAL A 87 -1.94 -2.76 8.19
CA VAL A 87 -0.83 -1.78 8.32
C VAL A 87 -1.35 -0.40 8.75
N LEU A 88 -2.46 0.02 8.17
CA LEU A 88 -3.07 1.33 8.40
C LEU A 88 -4.10 1.31 9.55
N GLY A 89 -4.31 0.18 10.21
CA GLY A 89 -5.26 0.05 11.33
C GLY A 89 -6.71 0.35 10.94
N LEU A 90 -7.10 0.10 9.68
CA LEU A 90 -8.43 0.43 9.17
C LEU A 90 -9.47 -0.57 9.68
N ARG A 91 -10.63 -0.07 10.12
CA ARG A 91 -11.74 -0.92 10.57
C ARG A 91 -12.36 -1.70 9.40
N SER A 92 -12.38 -1.09 8.21
CA SER A 92 -12.93 -1.68 6.99
C SER A 92 -12.06 -1.37 5.78
N SER A 93 -12.01 -2.28 4.81
CA SER A 93 -11.33 -2.08 3.53
C SER A 93 -11.95 -0.93 2.72
N ARG A 94 -13.20 -0.54 3.00
CA ARG A 94 -13.84 0.63 2.37
C ARG A 94 -13.22 1.97 2.80
N GLN A 95 -12.50 1.99 3.92
CA GLN A 95 -11.78 3.18 4.37
C GLN A 95 -10.47 3.39 3.60
N LEU A 96 -10.02 2.37 2.84
CA LEU A 96 -8.83 2.47 2.02
C LEU A 96 -9.16 3.29 0.77
N THR A 97 -8.74 4.54 0.78
CA THR A 97 -8.88 5.47 -0.35
C THR A 97 -7.50 5.98 -0.78
N PRO A 98 -7.33 6.44 -2.03
CA PRO A 98 -6.10 7.08 -2.49
C PRO A 98 -5.64 8.21 -1.56
N ALA A 99 -6.57 9.05 -1.10
CA ALA A 99 -6.29 10.17 -0.20
C ALA A 99 -5.77 9.73 1.19
N VAL A 100 -6.25 8.59 1.71
CA VAL A 100 -5.73 8.04 2.98
C VAL A 100 -4.31 7.50 2.78
N LEU A 101 -4.05 6.80 1.67
CA LEU A 101 -2.73 6.23 1.41
C LEU A 101 -1.68 7.30 1.06
N ALA A 102 -2.08 8.39 0.41
CA ALA A 102 -1.19 9.51 0.06
C ALA A 102 -0.58 10.22 1.29
N GLN A 103 -1.17 10.05 2.49
CA GLN A 103 -0.65 10.58 3.75
C GLN A 103 0.48 9.73 4.35
N VAL A 104 0.77 8.57 3.75
CA VAL A 104 1.75 7.60 4.25
C VAL A 104 2.99 7.64 3.36
N SER A 105 4.17 7.58 3.97
CA SER A 105 5.44 7.57 3.21
C SER A 105 5.85 6.16 2.80
N ALA A 106 6.67 6.07 1.74
CA ALA A 106 7.23 4.81 1.28
C ALA A 106 8.02 4.08 2.39
N SER A 107 8.82 4.82 3.16
CA SER A 107 9.55 4.30 4.33
C SER A 107 8.63 3.64 5.35
N GLN A 108 7.47 4.25 5.67
CA GLN A 108 6.54 3.67 6.63
C GLN A 108 6.00 2.33 6.15
N LEU A 109 5.62 2.23 4.86
CA LEU A 109 5.10 0.99 4.28
C LEU A 109 6.16 -0.12 4.24
N ILE A 110 7.39 0.21 3.83
CA ILE A 110 8.51 -0.75 3.80
C ILE A 110 8.79 -1.30 5.21
N ASN A 111 8.83 -0.43 6.21
CA ASN A 111 9.08 -0.84 7.60
C ASN A 111 7.96 -1.72 8.19
N GLN A 112 6.74 -1.65 7.64
CA GLN A 112 5.64 -2.54 8.01
C GLN A 112 5.55 -3.83 7.16
N GLY A 113 6.59 -4.08 6.35
CA GLY A 113 6.73 -5.29 5.55
C GLY A 113 5.94 -5.28 4.25
N VAL A 114 5.60 -4.10 3.71
CA VAL A 114 5.15 -3.98 2.32
C VAL A 114 6.37 -4.12 1.40
N SER A 115 6.29 -5.00 0.40
CA SER A 115 7.39 -5.22 -0.53
C SER A 115 7.53 -4.07 -1.52
N ILE A 116 8.72 -3.91 -2.12
CA ILE A 116 8.98 -2.86 -3.13
C ILE A 116 8.06 -2.99 -4.34
N ILE A 117 7.79 -4.23 -4.78
CA ILE A 117 6.86 -4.49 -5.90
C ILE A 117 5.46 -4.00 -5.54
N ALA A 118 4.98 -4.30 -4.33
CA ALA A 118 3.68 -3.82 -3.88
C ALA A 118 3.68 -2.29 -3.73
N LEU A 119 4.80 -1.68 -3.35
CA LEU A 119 4.93 -0.23 -3.26
C LEU A 119 4.87 0.43 -4.64
N ALA A 120 5.47 -0.17 -5.66
CA ALA A 120 5.35 0.27 -7.05
C ALA A 120 3.90 0.16 -7.55
N ASP A 121 3.22 -0.97 -7.29
CA ASP A 121 1.80 -1.15 -7.61
C ASP A 121 0.94 -0.05 -6.94
N LEU A 122 1.25 0.32 -5.69
CA LEU A 122 0.53 1.38 -4.98
C LEU A 122 0.83 2.77 -5.51
N GLN A 123 2.07 3.04 -5.90
CA GLN A 123 2.43 4.32 -6.51
C GLN A 123 1.76 4.47 -7.88
N GLU A 124 1.72 3.42 -8.70
CA GLU A 124 0.98 3.40 -9.97
C GLU A 124 -0.52 3.64 -9.74
N TRP A 125 -1.09 2.98 -8.72
CA TRP A 125 -2.47 3.19 -8.33
C TRP A 125 -2.74 4.65 -7.93
N LEU A 126 -1.92 5.25 -7.06
CA LEU A 126 -2.08 6.64 -6.64
C LEU A 126 -1.96 7.63 -7.81
N LEU A 127 -1.05 7.38 -8.75
CA LEU A 127 -0.88 8.22 -9.94
C LEU A 127 -2.12 8.28 -10.83
N LYS A 128 -2.94 7.21 -10.87
CA LYS A 128 -4.23 7.21 -11.59
C LYS A 128 -5.25 8.17 -10.99
N HIS A 129 -5.05 8.57 -9.73
CA HIS A 129 -5.89 9.50 -8.99
C HIS A 129 -5.18 10.85 -8.76
N ASP A 130 -4.14 11.17 -9.55
CA ASP A 130 -3.32 12.38 -9.44
C ASP A 130 -2.68 12.59 -8.05
N LEU A 131 -2.37 11.49 -7.37
CA LEU A 131 -1.76 11.49 -6.04
C LEU A 131 -0.42 10.75 -6.04
N SER A 132 0.36 10.99 -4.99
CA SER A 132 1.59 10.26 -4.70
C SER A 132 1.67 9.91 -3.23
N LEU A 133 2.50 8.93 -2.88
CA LEU A 133 2.87 8.73 -1.48
C LEU A 133 3.51 10.00 -0.92
N MET A 134 3.37 10.19 0.39
CA MET A 134 3.97 11.32 1.07
C MET A 134 5.49 11.31 0.87
N HIS A 135 6.01 12.40 0.30
CA HIS A 135 7.44 12.57 0.12
C HIS A 135 8.14 12.69 1.48
N GLY A 136 9.18 11.91 1.66
CA GLY A 136 10.00 11.94 2.86
C GLY A 136 11.37 11.32 2.60
N PRO A 137 12.39 11.72 3.37
CA PRO A 137 13.71 11.12 3.25
C PRO A 137 13.68 9.67 3.75
N PRO A 138 14.57 8.79 3.22
CA PRO A 138 14.84 7.50 3.83
C PRO A 138 15.24 7.65 5.30
N ILE A 139 14.65 6.85 6.19
CA ILE A 139 14.83 6.96 7.65
C ILE A 139 15.66 5.79 8.18
N THR A 140 15.37 4.58 7.74
CA THR A 140 16.00 3.35 8.24
C THR A 140 17.11 2.86 7.32
N ASP A 141 18.02 2.00 7.83
CA ASP A 141 19.07 1.39 7.00
C ASP A 141 18.49 0.54 5.84
N ILE A 142 17.28 0.01 6.02
CA ILE A 142 16.54 -0.70 4.97
C ILE A 142 16.16 0.29 3.87
N ASP A 143 15.54 1.42 4.21
CA ASP A 143 15.12 2.44 3.24
C ASP A 143 16.31 2.91 2.38
N PHE A 144 17.44 3.21 3.02
CA PHE A 144 18.66 3.63 2.32
C PHE A 144 19.19 2.56 1.36
N ARG A 145 19.18 1.29 1.80
CA ARG A 145 19.63 0.18 0.95
C ARG A 145 18.73 0.02 -0.27
N GLU A 146 17.42 0.06 -0.10
CA GLU A 146 16.48 -0.10 -1.20
C GLU A 146 16.51 1.11 -2.16
N ALA A 147 16.67 2.34 -1.63
CA ALA A 147 16.84 3.53 -2.46
C ALA A 147 18.14 3.49 -3.30
N ARG A 148 19.26 3.01 -2.72
CA ARG A 148 20.51 2.81 -3.46
C ARG A 148 20.39 1.77 -4.57
N LYS A 149 19.69 0.65 -4.31
CA LYS A 149 19.43 -0.35 -5.34
C LYS A 149 18.59 0.24 -6.49
N ALA A 150 17.58 1.04 -6.17
CA ALA A 150 16.76 1.69 -7.18
C ALA A 150 17.58 2.66 -8.04
N ILE A 151 18.46 3.47 -7.43
CA ILE A 151 19.39 4.34 -8.15
C ILE A 151 20.31 3.54 -9.07
N ALA A 152 20.95 2.48 -8.57
CA ALA A 152 21.83 1.64 -9.38
C ALA A 152 21.11 0.94 -10.55
N LEU A 153 19.83 0.60 -10.39
CA LEU A 153 19.02 0.07 -11.49
C LEU A 153 18.72 1.12 -12.55
N LEU A 154 18.39 2.35 -12.15
CA LEU A 154 18.16 3.45 -13.09
C LEU A 154 19.44 3.77 -13.88
N ASP A 155 20.58 3.81 -13.20
CA ASP A 155 21.90 3.99 -13.81
C ASP A 155 22.21 2.88 -14.84
N ALA A 156 21.93 1.62 -14.50
CA ALA A 156 22.11 0.49 -15.42
C ALA A 156 21.22 0.55 -16.69
N PHE A 157 20.19 1.39 -16.69
CA PHE A 157 19.34 1.67 -17.86
C PHE A 157 19.66 3.03 -18.51
N ASP A 158 20.84 3.60 -18.24
CA ASP A 158 21.34 4.88 -18.76
C ASP A 158 20.46 6.11 -18.39
N PHE A 159 19.77 6.06 -17.24
CA PHE A 159 19.12 7.27 -16.69
C PHE A 159 20.14 8.14 -15.96
N ASP A 160 20.01 9.46 -16.07
CA ASP A 160 20.80 10.39 -15.27
C ASP A 160 20.42 10.29 -13.78
N THR A 161 21.35 9.79 -12.98
CA THR A 161 21.18 9.59 -11.54
C THR A 161 22.11 10.43 -10.67
N GLU A 162 22.96 11.29 -11.23
CA GLU A 162 24.00 12.02 -10.48
C GLU A 162 23.40 12.83 -9.31
N SER A 163 22.29 13.51 -9.58
CA SER A 163 21.55 14.29 -8.57
C SER A 163 21.00 13.41 -7.45
N LEU A 164 20.46 12.23 -7.77
CA LEU A 164 19.90 11.29 -6.80
C LEU A 164 20.99 10.69 -5.91
N GLU A 165 22.12 10.31 -6.48
CA GLU A 165 23.29 9.83 -5.74
C GLU A 165 23.83 10.88 -4.78
N TRP A 166 23.94 12.13 -5.24
CA TRP A 166 24.38 13.23 -4.41
C TRP A 166 23.45 13.45 -3.21
N GLN A 167 22.13 13.50 -3.45
CA GLN A 167 21.13 13.64 -2.39
C GLN A 167 21.22 12.49 -1.38
N MET A 168 21.35 11.24 -1.87
CA MET A 168 21.45 10.06 -1.03
C MET A 168 22.70 10.09 -0.13
N ASN A 169 23.84 10.48 -0.69
CA ASN A 169 25.09 10.62 0.04
C ASN A 169 25.04 11.75 1.07
N HIS A 170 24.40 12.86 0.75
CA HIS A 170 24.19 13.97 1.69
C HIS A 170 23.37 13.52 2.91
N LEU A 171 22.26 12.82 2.68
CA LEU A 171 21.41 12.29 3.76
C LEU A 171 22.14 11.27 4.64
N ALA A 172 22.90 10.35 4.03
CA ALA A 172 23.68 9.35 4.76
C ALA A 172 24.76 9.99 5.67
N ARG A 173 25.45 11.04 5.18
CA ARG A 173 26.48 11.77 5.95
C ARG A 173 25.90 12.49 7.18
N LYS A 174 24.74 13.12 7.06
CA LYS A 174 24.05 13.76 8.20
C LYS A 174 23.74 12.76 9.31
N ARG A 175 23.32 11.54 8.95
CA ARG A 175 23.04 10.46 9.89
C ARG A 175 24.29 9.91 10.58
N GLY A 176 25.39 9.75 9.84
CA GLY A 176 26.69 9.37 10.40
C GLY A 176 27.14 10.35 11.49
N ARG A 177 26.99 11.66 11.24
CA ARG A 177 27.31 12.73 12.21
C ARG A 177 26.42 12.72 13.47
N ALA A 178 25.15 12.35 13.33
CA ALA A 178 24.23 12.22 14.47
C ALA A 178 24.56 11.02 15.35
N ARG A 179 24.98 9.88 14.76
CA ARG A 179 25.43 8.68 15.50
C ARG A 179 26.79 8.87 16.18
N SER A 180 27.65 9.73 15.64
CA SER A 180 28.98 10.01 16.21
C SER A 180 29.01 11.12 17.25
N ARG A 181 27.86 11.73 17.60
CA ARG A 181 27.80 12.73 18.67
C ARG A 181 27.72 11.99 20.01
N PRO A 182 28.75 12.08 20.88
CA PRO A 182 28.66 11.47 22.20
C PRO A 182 27.47 12.06 22.95
N ALA A 183 26.74 11.22 23.69
CA ALA A 183 25.71 11.69 24.61
C ALA A 183 26.32 12.77 25.52
N PRO A 184 25.63 13.90 25.77
CA PRO A 184 26.14 14.87 26.74
C PRO A 184 26.34 14.12 28.06
N ALA A 185 27.54 14.22 28.61
CA ALA A 185 27.87 13.64 29.91
C ALA A 185 26.77 14.06 30.90
N ALA A 186 26.18 13.09 31.58
CA ALA A 186 25.26 13.37 32.67
C ALA A 186 25.99 14.30 33.65
N CYS A 187 25.53 15.55 33.75
CA CYS A 187 26.04 16.47 34.75
C CYS A 187 25.92 15.77 36.11
N ALA A 188 27.07 15.56 36.75
CA ALA A 188 27.15 15.08 38.12
C ALA A 188 26.30 16.03 38.98
N VAL A 189 25.24 15.48 39.58
CA VAL A 189 24.45 16.19 40.58
C VAL A 189 25.38 16.39 41.77
N GLU A 190 25.82 17.63 41.98
CA GLU A 190 26.52 18.03 43.19
C GLU A 190 25.67 17.67 44.42
N SER A 191 26.26 16.87 45.30
CA SER A 191 25.72 16.51 46.60
C SER A 191 25.43 17.76 47.43
N LEU A 192 24.18 17.93 47.87
CA LEU A 192 23.79 18.94 48.84
C LEU A 192 24.46 18.66 50.21
N PRO A 193 24.92 19.70 50.96
CA PRO A 193 25.55 19.50 52.25
C PRO A 193 24.53 19.26 53.38
N ALA A 194 24.97 18.48 54.36
CA ALA A 194 24.22 18.07 55.55
C ALA A 194 23.81 19.24 56.45
N VAL A 195 22.52 19.30 56.83
CA VAL A 195 22.03 20.18 57.89
C VAL A 195 22.29 19.52 59.24
N ARG A 196 23.22 20.10 60.01
CA ARG A 196 23.42 19.83 61.44
C ARG A 196 22.36 20.60 62.21
N THR A 197 21.47 19.91 62.92
CA THR A 197 20.66 20.52 63.98
C THR A 197 21.41 20.42 65.30
N THR A 198 21.93 21.55 65.77
CA THR A 198 22.39 21.75 67.15
C THR A 198 21.67 22.94 67.77
N GLY A 199 21.09 22.72 68.95
CA GLY A 199 20.56 23.71 69.89
C GLY A 199 19.71 22.97 70.93
N ALA A 200 20.22 22.55 72.11
CA ALA A 200 20.60 23.36 73.29
C ALA A 200 19.40 24.16 73.82
N ALA A 201 19.01 24.18 75.10
CA ALA A 201 19.49 23.63 76.38
C ALA A 201 18.26 23.73 77.37
N PRO A 202 18.31 23.90 78.70
CA PRO A 202 19.34 24.52 79.56
C PRO A 202 20.24 23.54 80.33
#